data_AF-A0A356QM37-F1
#
_entry.id   AF-A0A356QM37-F1
#
_cell.length_a   1.000
_cell.length_b   1.000
_cell.length_c   1.000
_cell.angle_alpha   90.00
_cell.angle_beta   90.00
_cell.angle_gamma   90.00
#
_symmetry.space_group_name_H-M   'P 1'
#
loop_
_entity.id
_entity.type
_entity.pdbx_description
1 polymer ?
#
loop_
_entity_poly.entity_id
_entity_poly.type
_entity_poly.pdbx_seq_one_letter_code
_entity_poly.pdbx_strand_id
1 'polypeptide(L)' 'MIASKKSPACVLRWSVQKLNQNLFAVSATIDGRAYDFVGNFKSITDANKAGRRYASDLLHNSISGGRRSLRSC' A
#
# COMPACT_ATOMS: atom_id res chain seq x y z
N MET A 1 -1.38 -35.05 1.20
CA MET A 1 -0.85 -33.67 1.38
C MET A 1 -1.88 -32.70 0.82
N ILE A 2 -2.54 -31.93 1.68
CA ILE A 2 -3.53 -30.95 1.25
C ILE A 2 -2.74 -29.72 0.79
N ALA A 3 -2.54 -29.59 -0.52
CA ALA A 3 -2.02 -28.35 -1.08
C ALA A 3 -3.05 -27.26 -0.78
N SER A 4 -2.81 -26.50 0.29
CA SER A 4 -3.58 -25.31 0.62
C SER A 4 -3.38 -24.35 -0.55
N LYS A 5 -4.34 -24.37 -1.49
CA LYS A 5 -4.46 -23.36 -2.54
C LYS A 5 -4.78 -22.05 -1.84
N LYS A 6 -3.74 -21.40 -1.34
CA LYS A 6 -3.79 -20.05 -0.81
C LYS A 6 -4.17 -19.19 -2.01
N SER A 7 -5.45 -18.84 -2.11
CA SER A 7 -5.89 -17.80 -3.05
C SER A 7 -4.88 -16.65 -2.95
N PRO A 8 -4.40 -16.09 -4.06
CA PRO A 8 -3.44 -14.99 -3.99
C PRO A 8 -4.14 -13.82 -3.30
N ALA A 9 -3.96 -13.72 -1.99
CA ALA A 9 -4.40 -12.55 -1.25
C ALA A 9 -3.50 -11.43 -1.73
N CYS A 10 -4.07 -10.46 -2.45
CA CYS A 10 -3.34 -9.28 -2.91
C CYS A 10 -2.62 -8.67 -1.71
N VAL A 11 -1.28 -8.71 -1.71
CA VAL A 11 -0.49 -8.16 -0.62
C VAL A 11 -0.24 -6.70 -0.91
N LEU A 12 -1.02 -5.84 -0.26
CA LEU A 12 -0.74 -4.41 -0.22
C LEU A 12 0.41 -4.16 0.76
N ARG A 13 1.51 -3.62 0.24
CA ARG A 13 2.67 -3.19 1.03
C ARG A 13 2.86 -1.70 0.87
N TRP A 14 3.37 -1.03 1.90
CA TRP A 14 3.87 0.33 1.77
C TRP A 14 5.29 0.41 2.29
N SER A 15 6.06 1.33 1.73
CA SER A 15 7.44 1.60 2.11
C SER A 15 7.61 3.08 2.41
N VAL A 16 8.38 3.36 3.46
CA VAL A 16 8.79 4.71 3.82
C VAL A 16 10.27 4.85 3.51
N GLN A 17 10.61 5.79 2.63
CA GLN A 17 12.00 6.08 2.27
C GLN A 17 12.37 7.46 2.80
N LYS A 18 13.49 7.54 3.52
CA LYS A 18 14.05 8.82 3.96
C LYS A 18 14.81 9.44 2.79
N LEU A 19 14.34 10.59 2.29
CA LEU A 19 14.98 11.32 1.21
C LEU A 19 16.04 12.30 1.73
N ASN A 20 15.77 12.94 2.87
CA ASN A 20 16.71 13.84 3.55
C ASN A 20 16.41 13.89 5.06
N GLN A 21 17.06 14.78 5.82
CA GLN A 21 16.92 14.85 7.29
C GLN A 21 15.46 15.08 7.75
N ASN A 22 14.65 15.79 6.96
CA ASN A 22 13.30 16.21 7.30
C ASN A 22 12.27 15.85 6.22
N LEU A 23 12.51 14.81 5.43
CA LEU A 23 11.62 14.39 4.35
C LEU A 23 11.63 12.88 4.17
N PHE A 24 10.44 12.32 4.25
CA PHE A 24 10.14 10.91 4.08
C PHE A 24 9.11 10.76 2.97
N ALA A 25 9.47 10.02 1.92
CA ALA A 25 8.54 9.63 0.87
C ALA A 25 7.83 8.34 1.26
N VAL A 26 6.54 8.26 0.96
CA VAL A 26 5.74 7.06 1.16
C VAL A 26 5.22 6.60 -0.18
N SER A 27 5.46 5.32 -0.48
CA SER A 27 4.93 4.64 -1.67
C SER A 27 4.20 3.38 -1.23
N ALA A 28 3.13 3.06 -1.93
CA ALA A 28 2.39 1.82 -1.74
C ALA A 28 2.52 0.96 -2.99
N THR A 29 2.52 -0.36 -2.80
CA THR A 29 2.53 -1.32 -3.90
C THR A 29 1.54 -2.46 -3.65
N ILE A 30 0.87 -2.88 -4.71
CA ILE A 30 -0.02 -4.05 -4.71
C ILE A 30 0.70 -5.15 -5.49
N ASP A 31 1.06 -6.24 -4.80
CA ASP A 31 1.76 -7.41 -5.35
C ASP A 31 3.07 -7.09 -6.09
N GLY A 32 3.69 -5.94 -5.80
CA GLY A 32 4.92 -5.50 -6.48
C GLY A 32 4.71 -5.07 -7.94
N ARG A 33 3.47 -4.90 -8.40
CA ARG A 33 3.15 -4.52 -9.79
C ARG A 33 2.61 -3.11 -9.90
N ALA A 34 1.59 -2.79 -9.13
CA ALA A 34 1.06 -1.44 -9.07
C ALA A 34 1.88 -0.67 -8.03
N TYR A 35 2.38 0.49 -8.40
CA TYR A 35 3.04 1.43 -7.50
C TYR A 35 2.22 2.71 -7.46
N ASP A 36 1.94 3.18 -6.25
CA ASP A 36 1.25 4.43 -6.02
C ASP A 36 2.04 5.31 -5.07
N PHE A 37 2.10 6.60 -5.37
CA PHE A 37 2.83 7.56 -4.57
C PHE A 37 1.87 8.22 -3.58
N VAL A 38 2.08 7.96 -2.29
CA VAL A 38 1.17 8.44 -1.23
C VAL A 38 1.49 9.89 -0.87
N GLY A 39 2.78 10.25 -0.83
CA GLY A 39 3.20 11.62 -0.54
C GLY A 39 4.54 11.74 0.19
N ASN A 40 4.90 12.98 0.47
CA ASN A 40 6.09 13.35 1.24
C ASN A 40 5.71 13.92 2.60
N PHE A 41 6.40 13.49 3.65
CA PHE A 41 6.11 13.84 5.04
C PHE A 41 7.38 14.29 5.75
N LYS A 42 7.26 15.22 6.68
CA LYS A 42 8.42 15.74 7.42
C LYS A 42 8.88 14.84 8.57
N SER A 43 8.02 13.92 8.99
CA SER A 43 8.26 13.00 10.10
C SER A 43 7.99 11.56 9.67
N ILE A 44 8.82 10.63 10.16
CA ILE A 44 8.64 9.19 9.95
C ILE A 44 7.31 8.69 10.55
N THR A 45 6.85 9.30 11.64
CA THR A 45 5.58 8.95 12.28
C THR A 45 4.41 9.30 11.38
N ASP A 46 4.41 10.50 10.78
CA ASP A 46 3.38 10.93 9.84
C ASP A 46 3.41 10.10 8.56
N ALA A 47 4.61 9.81 8.06
CA ALA A 47 4.80 8.93 6.91
C ALA A 47 4.19 7.54 7.12
N ASN A 48 4.47 6.91 8.27
CA ASN A 48 3.90 5.61 8.60
C ASN A 48 2.39 5.67 8.81
N LYS A 49 1.88 6.72 9.46
CA LYS A 49 0.44 6.93 9.66
C LYS A 49 -0.27 7.10 8.31
N ALA A 50 0.34 7.83 7.38
CA ALA A 50 -0.18 8.00 6.02
C ALA A 50 -0.17 6.69 5.24
N GLY A 51 0.93 5.93 5.25
CA GLY A 51 1.00 4.62 4.59
C GLY A 51 -0.05 3.63 5.11
N ARG A 52 -0.24 3.56 6.43
CA ARG A 52 -1.29 2.72 7.05
C ARG A 52 -2.69 3.16 6.65
N ARG A 53 -2.97 4.47 6.66
CA ARG A 53 -4.28 5.02 6.23
C ARG A 53 -4.53 4.73 4.76
N TYR A 54 -3.56 5.01 3.90
CA TYR A 54 -3.63 4.72 2.47
C TYR A 54 -3.94 3.24 2.22
N ALA A 55 -3.27 2.34 2.95
CA ALA A 55 -3.53 0.92 2.85
C ALA A 55 -4.96 0.55 3.27
N SER A 56 -5.42 1.10 4.40
CA SER A 56 -6.80 0.89 4.88
C SER A 56 -7.84 1.45 3.92
N ASP A 57 -7.62 2.64 3.37
CA ASP A 57 -8.53 3.31 2.45
C ASP A 57 -8.59 2.57 1.11
N LEU A 58 -7.47 2.03 0.62
CA LEU A 58 -7.46 1.17 -0.55
C LEU A 58 -8.24 -0.13 -0.33
N LEU A 59 -8.05 -0.78 0.83
CA LEU A 59 -8.82 -1.97 1.18
C LEU A 59 -10.32 -1.66 1.25
N HIS A 60 -10.72 -0.57 1.92
CA HIS A 60 -12.13 -0.16 2.00
C HIS A 60 -12.71 0.29 0.65
N ASN A 61 -11.98 1.05 -0.18
CA ASN A 61 -12.44 1.48 -1.50
C ASN A 61 -12.49 0.32 -2.50
N SER A 62 -11.63 -0.68 -2.35
CA SER A 62 -11.70 -1.90 -3.17
C SER A 62 -12.99 -2.69 -2.93
N ILE A 63 -13.54 -2.61 -1.72
CA ILE A 63 -14.80 -3.23 -1.33
C ILE A 63 -16.00 -2.40 -1.83
N SER A 64 -15.87 -1.07 -1.93
CA SER A 64 -17.00 -0.17 -2.20
C SER A 64 -17.14 0.34 -3.65
N GLY A 65 -16.13 0.24 -4.51
CA GLY A 65 -16.32 0.51 -5.94
C GLY A 65 -15.12 1.08 -6.68
N GLY A 66 -14.66 0.34 -7.69
CA GLY A 66 -14.40 0.97 -8.99
C GLY A 66 -12.99 1.51 -9.31
N ARG A 67 -11.94 1.33 -8.49
CA ARG A 67 -10.56 1.49 -9.01
C ARG A 67 -9.97 0.14 -9.41
N ARG A 68 -9.86 -0.05 -10.72
CA ARG A 68 -9.47 -1.22 -11.51
C ARG A 68 -8.08 -1.83 -11.18
N SER A 69 -7.77 -2.26 -9.95
CA SER A 69 -6.53 -3.06 -9.76
C SER A 69 -6.49 -4.01 -8.57
N LEU A 70 -7.63 -4.42 -8.00
CA LEU A 70 -7.69 -5.59 -7.10
C LEU A 70 -8.52 -6.75 -7.71
N ARG A 71 -8.93 -6.62 -8.98
CA ARG A 71 -9.66 -7.66 -9.73
C ARG A 71 -8.73 -8.65 -10.47
N SER A 72 -7.42 -8.58 -10.25
CA SER A 72 -6.44 -9.41 -10.98
C SER A 72 -5.39 -10.05 -10.09
N CYS A 73 -5.67 -10.11 -8.78
CA CYS A 73 -5.40 -11.30 -8.01
C CYS A 73 -6.70 -12.13 -8.06
#